data_AF-A0A933IDZ1-F1
#
_entry.id   AF-A0A933IDZ1-F1
#
_cell.length_a   1.000
_cell.length_b   1.000
_cell.length_c   1.000
_cell.angle_alpha   90.00
_cell.angle_beta   90.00
_cell.angle_gamma   90.00
#
_symmetry.space_group_name_H-M   'P 1'
#
loop_
_entity.id
_entity.type
_entity.pdbx_description
1 polymer ?
#
loop_
_entity_poly.entity_id
_entity_poly.type
_entity_poly.pdbx_seq_one_letter_code
_entity_poly.pdbx_strand_id
1 'polypeptide(L)'
;GDSASLLEADYRAAVATAAAHSAATTAKLSTEVEKAAACAQAARQEAERARAETERLQAQLRTVEETARATQARGERVETQVAELRKQVTASSTPILPTYLRYVVKRGDTLQRIAARPEIYGDANQWPRVYEANRDMIGRDRKLKVGQVLLVPK
;
A
#
# COMPACT_ATOMS: atom_id res chain seq x y z
N GLY A 1 -6.53 -106.00 -17.06
CA GLY A 1 -7.51 -105.09 -17.65
C GLY A 1 -7.83 -103.96 -16.71
N ASP A 2 -8.44 -104.26 -15.57
CA ASP A 2 -8.99 -103.24 -14.65
C ASP A 2 -7.98 -102.29 -14.00
N SER A 3 -6.81 -102.77 -13.56
CA SER A 3 -5.88 -101.93 -12.80
C SER A 3 -5.26 -100.78 -13.60
N ALA A 4 -5.08 -100.94 -14.92
CA ALA A 4 -4.57 -99.88 -15.80
C ALA A 4 -5.64 -98.82 -16.09
N SER A 5 -6.91 -99.24 -16.20
CA SER A 5 -8.04 -98.33 -16.42
C SER A 5 -8.32 -97.45 -15.19
N LEU A 6 -8.14 -98.00 -13.98
CA LEU A 6 -8.28 -97.24 -12.73
C LEU A 6 -7.17 -96.20 -12.58
N LEU A 7 -5.91 -96.55 -12.87
CA LEU A 7 -4.77 -95.62 -12.79
C LEU A 7 -4.90 -94.45 -13.78
N GLU A 8 -5.40 -94.70 -14.99
CA GLU A 8 -5.62 -93.64 -15.99
C GLU A 8 -6.77 -92.69 -15.57
N ALA A 9 -7.83 -93.22 -14.96
CA ALA A 9 -8.92 -92.42 -14.42
C ALA A 9 -8.43 -91.51 -13.27
N ASP A 10 -7.64 -92.05 -12.34
CA ASP A 10 -7.05 -91.29 -11.23
C ASP A 10 -6.10 -90.19 -11.71
N TYR A 11 -5.27 -90.48 -12.71
CA TYR A 11 -4.39 -89.47 -13.33
C TYR A 11 -5.18 -88.35 -14.00
N ARG A 12 -6.21 -88.67 -14.78
CA ARG A 12 -7.08 -87.67 -15.42
C ARG A 12 -7.80 -86.80 -14.38
N ALA A 13 -8.27 -87.40 -13.28
CA ALA A 13 -8.90 -86.67 -12.19
C ALA A 13 -7.91 -85.71 -11.47
N ALA A 14 -6.67 -86.15 -11.24
CA ALA A 14 -5.63 -85.32 -10.66
C ALA A 14 -5.27 -84.12 -11.56
N VAL A 15 -5.10 -84.35 -12.87
CA VAL A 15 -4.84 -83.28 -13.84
C VAL A 15 -6.01 -82.30 -13.93
N ALA A 16 -7.25 -82.79 -13.95
CA ALA A 16 -8.44 -81.94 -13.95
C ALA A 16 -8.51 -81.07 -12.68
N THR A 17 -8.19 -81.63 -11.52
CA THR A 17 -8.17 -80.91 -10.24
C THR A 17 -7.07 -79.84 -10.22
N ALA A 18 -5.88 -80.16 -10.72
CA ALA A 18 -4.77 -79.20 -10.83
C ALA A 18 -5.10 -78.06 -11.81
N ALA A 19 -5.72 -78.37 -12.96
CA ALA A 19 -6.16 -77.38 -13.93
C ALA A 19 -7.25 -76.47 -13.35
N ALA A 20 -8.22 -77.03 -12.62
CA ALA A 20 -9.26 -76.26 -11.95
C ALA A 20 -8.69 -75.32 -10.87
N HIS A 21 -7.75 -75.81 -10.05
CA HIS A 21 -7.04 -74.96 -9.08
C HIS A 21 -6.26 -73.83 -9.76
N SER A 22 -5.49 -74.15 -10.80
CA SER A 22 -4.72 -73.18 -11.58
C SER A 22 -5.64 -72.10 -12.17
N ALA A 23 -6.74 -72.49 -12.82
CA ALA A 23 -7.73 -71.57 -13.37
C ALA A 23 -8.35 -70.69 -12.29
N ALA A 24 -8.69 -71.25 -11.13
CA ALA A 24 -9.24 -70.50 -10.00
C ALA A 24 -8.23 -69.49 -9.43
N THR A 25 -6.94 -69.85 -9.33
CA THR A 25 -5.89 -68.91 -8.89
C THR A 25 -5.65 -67.79 -9.90
N THR A 26 -5.62 -68.09 -11.20
CA THR A 26 -5.46 -67.07 -12.24
C THR A 26 -6.64 -66.10 -12.27
N ALA A 27 -7.87 -66.60 -12.09
CA ALA A 27 -9.06 -65.74 -12.01
C ALA A 27 -9.01 -64.78 -10.80
N LYS A 28 -8.58 -65.30 -9.63
CA LYS A 28 -8.36 -64.47 -8.43
C LYS A 28 -7.29 -63.42 -8.67
N LEU A 29 -6.15 -63.81 -9.24
CA LEU A 29 -5.05 -62.89 -9.50
C LEU A 29 -5.44 -61.81 -10.52
N SER A 30 -6.16 -62.15 -11.59
CA SER A 30 -6.69 -61.17 -12.56
C SER A 30 -7.57 -60.14 -11.87
N THR A 31 -8.48 -60.60 -11.00
CA THR A 31 -9.38 -59.72 -10.26
C THR A 31 -8.60 -58.77 -9.34
N GLU A 32 -7.58 -59.26 -8.65
CA GLU A 32 -6.75 -58.41 -7.78
C GLU A 32 -5.88 -57.41 -8.59
N VAL A 33 -5.37 -57.82 -9.75
CA VAL A 33 -4.65 -56.91 -10.67
C VAL A 33 -5.57 -55.83 -11.20
N GLU A 34 -6.80 -56.16 -11.59
CA GLU A 34 -7.80 -55.18 -12.04
C GLU A 34 -8.16 -54.18 -10.94
N LYS A 35 -8.37 -54.65 -9.70
CA LYS A 35 -8.60 -53.78 -8.54
C LYS A 35 -7.40 -52.87 -8.26
N ALA A 36 -6.17 -53.42 -8.29
CA ALA A 36 -4.96 -52.65 -8.08
C ALA A 36 -4.76 -51.60 -9.17
N ALA A 37 -5.05 -51.93 -10.43
CA ALA A 37 -5.00 -51.00 -11.55
C ALA A 37 -6.03 -49.87 -11.40
N ALA A 38 -7.28 -50.20 -11.03
CA ALA A 38 -8.32 -49.21 -10.77
C ALA A 38 -7.94 -48.26 -9.62
N CYS A 39 -7.38 -48.80 -8.53
CA CYS A 39 -6.89 -48.00 -7.41
C CYS A 39 -5.74 -47.07 -7.82
N ALA A 40 -4.77 -47.57 -8.60
CA ALA A 40 -3.67 -46.77 -9.11
C ALA A 40 -4.14 -45.67 -10.07
N GLN A 41 -5.14 -45.94 -10.90
CA GLN A 41 -5.76 -44.93 -11.77
C GLN A 41 -6.49 -43.85 -10.98
N ALA A 42 -7.26 -44.24 -9.94
CA ALA A 42 -7.91 -43.28 -9.06
C ALA A 42 -6.90 -42.36 -8.35
N ALA A 43 -5.82 -42.93 -7.82
CA ALA A 43 -4.74 -42.16 -7.19
C ALA A 43 -4.05 -41.20 -8.16
N ARG A 44 -3.85 -41.61 -9.42
CA ARG A 44 -3.29 -40.72 -10.47
C ARG A 44 -4.24 -39.56 -10.78
N GLN A 45 -5.53 -39.83 -10.94
CA GLN A 45 -6.53 -38.79 -11.20
C GLN A 45 -6.62 -37.79 -10.03
N GLU A 46 -6.54 -38.27 -8.79
CA GLU A 46 -6.51 -37.40 -7.62
C GLU A 46 -5.25 -36.52 -7.60
N ALA A 47 -4.08 -37.09 -7.91
CA ALA A 47 -2.84 -36.34 -8.02
C ALA A 47 -2.88 -35.29 -9.13
N GLU A 48 -3.50 -35.60 -10.29
CA GLU A 48 -3.70 -34.64 -11.37
C GLU A 48 -4.64 -33.50 -10.96
N ARG A 49 -5.74 -33.81 -10.25
CA ARG A 49 -6.65 -32.79 -9.70
C ARG A 49 -5.94 -31.87 -8.71
N ALA A 50 -5.15 -32.44 -7.80
CA ALA A 50 -4.37 -31.67 -6.83
C ALA A 50 -3.31 -30.78 -7.52
N ARG A 51 -2.68 -31.27 -8.58
CA ARG A 51 -1.75 -30.47 -9.42
C ARG A 51 -2.47 -29.32 -10.12
N ALA A 52 -3.62 -29.58 -10.73
CA ALA A 52 -4.41 -28.55 -11.40
C ALA A 52 -4.91 -27.48 -10.42
N GLU A 53 -5.31 -27.86 -9.20
CA GLU A 53 -5.66 -26.92 -8.14
C GLU A 53 -4.47 -26.07 -7.71
N THR A 54 -3.30 -26.69 -7.54
CA THR A 54 -2.06 -25.98 -7.20
C THR A 54 -1.70 -24.95 -8.28
N GLU A 55 -1.77 -25.33 -9.56
CA GLU A 55 -1.52 -24.43 -10.69
C GLU A 55 -2.51 -23.26 -10.71
N ARG A 56 -3.80 -23.53 -10.44
CA ARG A 56 -4.82 -22.49 -10.34
C ARG A 56 -4.53 -21.51 -9.20
N LEU A 57 -4.17 -21.99 -8.02
CA LEU A 57 -3.82 -21.15 -6.88
C LEU A 57 -2.56 -20.33 -7.14
N GLN A 58 -1.55 -20.92 -7.78
CA GLN A 58 -0.35 -20.18 -8.20
C GLN A 58 -0.66 -19.08 -9.21
N ALA A 59 -1.56 -19.34 -10.17
CA ALA A 59 -2.00 -18.31 -11.11
C ALA A 59 -2.75 -17.17 -10.39
N GLN A 60 -3.62 -17.48 -9.42
CA GLN A 60 -4.29 -16.47 -8.60
C GLN A 60 -3.29 -15.65 -7.78
N LEU A 61 -2.29 -16.28 -7.16
CA LEU A 61 -1.24 -15.60 -6.41
C LEU A 61 -0.45 -14.63 -7.30
N ARG A 62 -0.05 -15.06 -8.50
CA ARG A 62 0.63 -14.17 -9.46
C ARG A 62 -0.20 -12.93 -9.78
N THR A 63 -1.49 -13.09 -10.06
CA THR A 63 -2.38 -11.94 -10.30
C THR A 63 -2.45 -11.01 -9.09
N VAL A 64 -2.59 -11.56 -7.88
CA VAL A 64 -2.62 -10.76 -6.66
C VAL A 64 -1.30 -10.00 -6.47
N GLU A 65 -0.16 -10.66 -6.65
CA GLU A 65 1.17 -10.03 -6.55
C GLU A 65 1.36 -8.91 -7.59
N GLU A 66 0.92 -9.11 -8.83
CA GLU A 66 0.95 -8.09 -9.87
C GLU A 66 0.09 -6.87 -9.50
N THR A 67 -1.14 -7.10 -9.02
CA THR A 67 -2.01 -6.00 -8.58
C THR A 67 -1.46 -5.26 -7.35
N ALA A 68 -0.85 -5.98 -6.41
CA ALA A 68 -0.20 -5.40 -5.24
C ALA A 68 0.99 -4.52 -5.66
N ARG A 69 1.84 -5.02 -6.55
CA ARG A 69 2.98 -4.28 -7.11
C ARG A 69 2.51 -3.02 -7.85
N ALA A 70 1.48 -3.11 -8.67
CA ALA A 70 0.92 -1.96 -9.38
C ALA A 70 0.35 -0.90 -8.41
N THR A 71 -0.31 -1.35 -7.34
CA THR A 71 -0.85 -0.47 -6.31
C THR A 71 0.25 0.23 -5.52
N GLN A 72 1.32 -0.49 -5.16
CA GLN A 72 2.49 0.07 -4.50
C GLN A 72 3.16 1.14 -5.36
N ALA A 73 3.42 0.84 -6.65
CA ALA A 73 4.01 1.79 -7.57
C ALA A 73 3.14 3.06 -7.74
N ARG A 74 1.82 2.91 -7.70
CA ARG A 74 0.90 4.05 -7.69
C ARG A 74 1.03 4.87 -6.41
N GLY A 75 1.13 4.21 -5.24
CA GLY A 75 1.36 4.88 -3.95
C GLY A 75 2.66 5.70 -3.95
N GLU A 76 3.77 5.12 -4.40
CA GLU A 76 5.08 5.78 -4.49
C GLU A 76 5.05 7.01 -5.42
N ARG A 77 4.33 6.93 -6.55
CA ARG A 77 4.12 8.08 -7.44
C ARG A 77 3.32 9.20 -6.78
N VAL A 78 2.27 8.85 -6.03
CA VAL A 78 1.47 9.84 -5.30
C VAL A 78 2.30 10.53 -4.24
N GLU A 79 3.08 9.78 -3.45
CA GLU A 79 3.99 10.36 -2.45
C GLU A 79 5.01 11.31 -3.08
N THR A 80 5.58 10.93 -4.24
CA THR A 80 6.51 11.79 -4.98
C THR A 80 5.84 13.09 -5.45
N GLN A 81 4.60 13.01 -5.96
CA GLN A 81 3.83 14.20 -6.36
C GLN A 81 3.49 15.10 -5.18
N VAL A 82 3.12 14.51 -4.03
CA VAL A 82 2.84 15.26 -2.80
C VAL A 82 4.09 15.99 -2.32
N ALA A 83 5.25 15.33 -2.34
CA ALA A 83 6.53 15.94 -1.96
C ALA A 83 6.88 17.13 -2.87
N GLU A 84 6.69 16.98 -4.19
CA GLU A 84 6.95 18.04 -5.16
C GLU A 84 5.98 19.21 -5.02
N LEU A 85 4.67 18.95 -4.88
CA LEU A 85 3.67 19.99 -4.64
C LEU A 85 3.96 20.76 -3.35
N ARG A 86 4.35 20.06 -2.27
CA ARG A 86 4.76 20.72 -1.01
C ARG A 86 5.95 21.66 -1.23
N LYS A 87 6.95 21.23 -2.00
CA LYS A 87 8.11 22.07 -2.36
C LYS A 87 7.71 23.29 -3.20
N GLN A 88 6.77 23.13 -4.13
CA GLN A 88 6.28 24.25 -4.94
C GLN A 88 5.50 25.27 -4.10
N VAL A 89 4.69 24.81 -3.15
CA VAL A 89 3.95 25.68 -2.22
C VAL A 89 4.92 26.47 -1.32
N THR A 90 5.98 25.85 -0.81
CA THR A 90 6.97 26.57 -0.01
C THR A 90 7.83 27.53 -0.84
N ALA A 91 8.17 27.19 -2.08
CA ALA A 91 8.92 28.07 -2.98
C ALA A 91 8.10 29.26 -3.51
N SER A 92 6.78 29.09 -3.65
CA SER A 92 5.86 30.13 -4.17
C SER A 92 5.23 30.99 -3.07
N SER A 93 5.50 30.69 -1.80
CA SER A 93 5.15 31.56 -0.68
C SER A 93 6.00 32.83 -0.74
N THR A 94 5.54 33.81 -1.52
CA THR A 94 6.05 35.18 -1.46
C THR A 94 5.93 35.63 0.00
N PRO A 95 7.01 36.10 0.66
CA PRO A 95 6.90 36.64 2.00
C PRO A 95 5.83 37.73 1.94
N ILE A 96 4.80 37.61 2.77
CA ILE A 96 3.81 38.68 2.94
C ILE A 96 4.60 39.85 3.51
N LEU A 97 5.05 40.76 2.64
CA LEU A 97 5.76 41.95 3.07
C LEU A 97 4.76 42.74 3.93
N PRO A 98 5.12 43.14 5.16
CA PRO A 98 4.25 43.95 5.97
C PRO A 98 3.86 45.19 5.18
N THR A 99 2.55 45.39 5.02
CA THR A 99 2.03 46.57 4.31
C THR A 99 2.14 47.75 5.28
N TYR A 100 2.98 48.72 4.96
CA TYR A 100 3.14 49.92 5.77
C TYR A 100 2.23 51.03 5.28
N LEU A 101 1.54 51.69 6.22
CA LEU A 101 0.89 52.97 5.98
C LEU A 101 1.91 54.10 6.25
N ARG A 102 2.03 55.06 5.33
CA ARG A 102 2.87 56.25 5.53
C ARG A 102 2.06 57.34 6.25
N TYR A 103 2.54 57.78 7.40
CA TYR A 103 1.92 58.86 8.17
C TYR A 103 2.87 60.06 8.26
N VAL A 104 2.39 61.25 7.92
CA VAL A 104 3.15 62.50 8.07
C VAL A 104 2.84 63.11 9.43
N VAL A 105 3.86 63.24 10.28
CA VAL A 105 3.74 63.81 11.63
C VAL A 105 3.26 65.25 11.54
N LYS A 106 2.17 65.56 12.26
CA LYS A 106 1.61 66.91 12.38
C LYS A 106 2.05 67.56 13.68
N ARG A 107 1.89 68.88 13.77
CA ARG A 107 2.24 69.65 14.98
C ARG A 107 1.44 69.13 16.19
N GLY A 108 2.16 68.73 17.24
CA GLY A 108 1.56 68.22 18.49
C GLY A 108 1.21 66.72 18.49
N ASP A 109 1.58 65.98 17.44
CA ASP A 109 1.46 64.52 17.43
C ASP A 109 2.51 63.87 18.36
N THR A 110 2.10 62.82 19.05
CA THR A 110 2.98 61.90 19.78
C THR A 110 2.76 60.48 19.25
N LEU A 111 3.71 59.57 19.49
CA LEU A 111 3.57 58.18 19.06
C LEU A 111 2.28 57.53 19.57
N GLN A 112 1.88 57.81 20.82
CA GLN A 112 0.61 57.33 21.38
C GLN A 112 -0.59 57.92 20.66
N ARG A 113 -0.59 59.23 20.35
CA ARG A 113 -1.70 59.89 19.64
C ARG A 113 -1.82 59.42 18.20
N ILE A 114 -0.71 59.14 17.53
CA ILE A 114 -0.72 58.59 16.17
C ILE A 114 -1.29 57.17 16.20
N ALA A 115 -0.84 56.32 17.13
CA ALA A 115 -1.36 54.96 17.28
C ALA A 115 -2.86 54.91 17.63
N ALA A 116 -3.32 55.83 18.49
CA ALA A 116 -4.72 55.94 18.90
C ALA A 116 -5.70 56.37 17.79
N ARG A 117 -5.21 56.84 16.64
CA ARG A 117 -6.07 57.24 15.52
C ARG A 117 -6.81 56.02 14.96
N PRO A 118 -8.13 56.08 14.73
CA PRO A 118 -8.90 54.98 14.14
C PRO A 118 -8.38 54.54 12.77
N GLU A 119 -7.77 55.45 12.00
CA GLU A 119 -7.22 55.15 10.68
C GLU A 119 -5.86 54.42 10.74
N ILE A 120 -5.26 54.34 11.94
CA ILE A 120 -3.97 53.71 12.19
C ILE A 120 -4.17 52.36 12.91
N TYR A 121 -4.44 52.39 14.22
CA TYR A 121 -4.74 51.19 15.02
C TYR A 121 -5.98 51.35 15.90
N GLY A 122 -6.41 52.58 16.18
CA GLY A 122 -7.46 52.87 17.15
C GLY A 122 -7.07 52.59 18.61
N ASP A 123 -5.80 52.25 18.88
CA ASP A 123 -5.30 51.94 20.21
C ASP A 123 -3.96 52.63 20.47
N ALA A 124 -3.94 53.48 21.49
CA ALA A 124 -2.74 54.18 21.93
C ALA A 124 -1.61 53.24 22.35
N ASN A 125 -1.94 52.04 22.87
CA ASN A 125 -0.96 51.07 23.35
C ASN A 125 -0.14 50.42 22.24
N GLN A 126 -0.54 50.60 20.98
CA GLN A 126 0.20 50.11 19.80
C GLN A 126 1.34 51.05 19.37
N TRP A 127 1.58 52.15 20.09
CA TRP A 127 2.69 53.05 19.84
C TRP A 127 4.08 52.38 19.75
N PRO A 128 4.40 51.29 20.48
CA PRO A 128 5.70 50.62 20.36
C PRO A 128 5.94 50.06 18.97
N ARG A 129 4.90 49.59 18.27
CA ARG A 129 5.01 49.07 16.89
C ARG A 129 5.45 50.16 15.91
N VAL A 130 4.86 51.36 16.04
CA VAL A 130 5.25 52.53 15.23
C VAL A 130 6.68 52.93 15.56
N TYR A 131 7.08 52.90 16.83
CA TYR A 131 8.44 53.24 17.22
C TYR A 131 9.46 52.22 16.70
N GLU A 132 9.21 50.92 16.84
CA GLU A 132 10.09 49.85 16.39
C GLU A 132 10.32 49.89 14.88
N ALA A 133 9.26 50.10 14.10
CA ALA A 133 9.36 50.22 12.65
C ALA A 133 10.13 51.46 12.16
N ASN A 134 10.28 52.48 13.02
CA ASN A 134 10.94 53.75 12.69
C ASN A 134 12.11 54.06 13.65
N ARG A 135 12.62 53.06 14.37
CA ARG A 135 13.57 53.25 15.48
C ARG A 135 14.83 53.96 15.02
N ASP A 136 15.29 53.63 13.82
CA ASP A 136 16.48 54.22 13.20
C ASP A 136 16.29 55.71 12.84
N MET A 137 15.04 56.12 12.58
CA MET A 137 14.71 57.52 12.23
C MET A 137 14.39 58.37 13.46
N ILE A 138 13.69 57.81 14.44
CA ILE A 138 13.23 58.53 15.63
C ILE A 138 14.35 58.62 16.67
N GLY A 139 15.22 57.61 16.76
CA GLY A 139 16.25 57.56 17.78
C GLY A 139 15.72 57.33 19.20
N ARG A 140 16.63 57.22 20.17
CA ARG A 140 16.30 56.86 21.57
C ARG A 140 15.54 57.94 22.34
N ASP A 141 15.57 59.18 21.88
CA ASP A 141 14.92 60.32 22.53
C ASP A 141 13.41 60.40 22.23
N ARG A 142 12.91 59.55 21.31
CA ARG A 142 11.49 59.45 20.93
C ARG A 142 10.89 60.79 20.46
N LYS A 143 11.73 61.71 19.95
CA LYS A 143 11.27 63.02 19.48
C LYS A 143 10.82 62.95 18.04
N LEU A 144 9.55 63.28 17.80
CA LEU A 144 8.99 63.39 16.47
C LEU A 144 9.17 64.81 15.91
N LYS A 145 9.58 64.92 14.64
CA LYS A 145 9.66 66.20 13.92
C LYS A 145 8.42 66.39 13.06
N VAL A 146 7.85 67.59 13.07
CA VAL A 146 6.71 67.92 12.19
C VAL A 146 7.14 67.78 10.73
N GLY A 147 6.32 67.12 9.91
CA GLY A 147 6.63 66.80 8.51
C GLY A 147 7.41 65.50 8.32
N GLN A 148 7.88 64.85 9.39
CA GLN A 148 8.52 63.54 9.32
C GLN A 148 7.53 62.47 8.86
N VAL A 149 7.94 61.61 7.93
CA VAL A 149 7.15 60.45 7.48
C VAL A 149 7.49 59.25 8.35
N LEU A 150 6.47 58.62 8.93
CA LEU A 150 6.58 57.37 9.68
C LEU A 150 5.96 56.21 8.90
N LEU A 151 6.62 55.06 8.97
CA LEU A 151 6.12 53.78 8.49
C LEU A 151 5.32 53.09 9.59
N VAL A 152 4.02 52.92 9.38
CA VAL A 152 3.11 52.28 10.32
C VAL A 152 2.81 50.87 9.82
N PRO A 153 3.29 49.80 10.48
CA PRO A 153 2.96 48.43 10.10
C PRO A 153 1.45 48.19 10.23
N LYS A 154 0.77 47.65 9.22
CA LYS A 154 -0.60 47.15 9.40
C LYS A 154 -0.60 45.74 9.97
#